data_AF-A0A7J0AEF6-F1
#
_entry.id   AF-A0A7J0AEF6-F1
#
_cell.length_a   1.000
_cell.length_b   1.000
_cell.length_c   1.000
_cell.angle_alpha   90.00
_cell.angle_beta   90.00
_cell.angle_gamma   90.00
#
_symmetry.space_group_name_H-M   'P 1'
#
loop_
_entity.id
_entity.type
_entity.pdbx_description
1 polymer ?
#
loop_
_entity_poly.entity_id
_entity_poly.type
_entity_poly.pdbx_seq_one_letter_code
_entity_poly.pdbx_strand_id
1 'polypeptide(L)'
;MATTIKYEIRKERPRPDGSFPIRIRITHNRKNKYLPTPWTILPSQIDKEGYITDYRIDGYVYDMVRDIRTKIDELGIRANDMSVEDIIDYINTEEEKSVLLPLTLCNTPATTSRNSKTRDIAELRSIITVPSTHSSSSPNVRR
;
A
#
# COMPACT_ATOMS: atom_id res chain seq x y z
N MET A 1 22.58 -16.45 7.83
CA MET A 1 21.83 -17.14 8.90
C MET A 1 20.41 -17.41 8.42
N ALA A 2 19.72 -18.42 8.97
CA ALA A 2 18.34 -18.70 8.59
C ALA A 2 17.37 -17.64 9.13
N THR A 3 16.51 -17.09 8.26
CA THR A 3 15.41 -16.20 8.66
C THR A 3 14.24 -17.04 9.17
N THR A 4 13.76 -16.75 10.38
CA THR A 4 12.59 -17.43 10.95
C THR A 4 11.39 -16.52 10.91
N ILE A 5 10.29 -17.02 10.34
CA ILE A 5 9.02 -16.29 10.26
C ILE A 5 7.95 -17.09 10.99
N LYS A 6 7.27 -16.41 11.92
CA LYS A 6 6.14 -16.94 12.69
C LYS A 6 5.07 -15.86 12.80
N TYR A 7 3.80 -16.23 12.85
CA TYR A 7 2.76 -15.31 13.28
C TYR A 7 2.61 -15.38 14.80
N GLU A 8 2.26 -14.25 15.41
CA GLU A 8 2.03 -14.12 16.84
C GLU A 8 0.83 -13.21 17.10
N ILE A 9 0.02 -13.55 18.11
CA ILE A 9 -1.11 -12.75 18.56
C ILE A 9 -0.65 -11.87 19.73
N ARG A 10 -0.82 -10.55 19.61
CA ARG A 10 -0.47 -9.62 20.70
C ARG A 10 -1.57 -9.57 21.77
N LYS A 11 -1.51 -10.51 22.71
CA LYS A 11 -2.45 -10.58 23.85
C LYS A 11 -2.33 -9.39 24.83
N GLU A 12 -1.14 -8.79 24.93
CA GLU A 12 -0.85 -7.70 25.87
C GLU A 12 -1.52 -6.37 25.52
N ARG A 13 -1.85 -6.16 24.24
CA ARG A 13 -2.41 -4.90 23.73
C ARG A 13 -3.65 -5.18 22.89
N PRO A 14 -4.78 -5.52 23.54
CA PRO A 14 -6.05 -5.59 22.84
C PRO A 14 -6.45 -4.23 22.30
N ARG A 15 -7.22 -4.25 21.22
CA ARG A 15 -7.93 -3.08 20.72
C ARG A 15 -9.10 -2.72 21.66
N PRO A 16 -9.67 -1.51 21.57
CA PRO A 16 -10.79 -1.10 22.42
C PRO A 16 -12.06 -1.96 22.25
N ASP A 17 -12.19 -2.65 21.12
CA ASP A 17 -13.26 -3.62 20.83
C ASP A 17 -13.02 -5.00 21.46
N GLY A 18 -11.87 -5.22 22.12
CA GLY A 18 -11.48 -6.50 22.69
C GLY A 18 -10.89 -7.49 21.67
N SER A 19 -10.69 -7.08 20.42
CA SER A 19 -10.00 -7.88 19.41
C SER A 19 -8.49 -7.80 19.56
N PHE A 20 -7.80 -8.87 19.14
CA PHE A 20 -6.35 -8.95 19.17
C PHE A 20 -5.77 -8.85 17.75
N PRO A 21 -4.78 -7.98 17.53
CA PRO A 21 -4.11 -7.90 16.24
C PRO A 21 -3.13 -9.07 16.05
N ILE A 22 -3.17 -9.66 14.86
CA ILE A 22 -2.19 -10.65 14.43
C ILE A 22 -1.00 -9.90 13.82
N ARG A 23 0.22 -10.34 14.17
CA ARG A 23 1.45 -9.78 13.60
C ARG A 23 2.37 -10.91 13.16
N ILE A 24 3.12 -10.67 12.09
CA ILE A 24 4.13 -11.61 11.64
C ILE A 24 5.46 -11.19 12.24
N ARG A 25 6.03 -12.04 13.08
CA ARG A 25 7.36 -11.88 13.63
C ARG A 25 8.38 -12.41 12.64
N ILE A 26 9.28 -11.53 12.23
CA ILE A 26 10.44 -11.85 11.43
C ILE A 26 11.65 -11.78 12.36
N THR A 27 12.37 -12.90 12.46
CA THR A 27 13.62 -12.98 13.22
C THR A 27 14.75 -13.28 12.25
N HIS A 28 15.68 -12.35 12.16
CA HIS A 28 16.84 -12.45 11.27
C HIS A 28 18.06 -11.82 11.96
N ASN A 29 19.24 -12.45 11.82
CA ASN A 29 20.49 -11.99 12.46
C ASN A 29 20.33 -11.60 13.95
N ARG A 30 19.65 -12.45 14.75
CA ARG A 30 19.34 -12.27 16.18
C ARG A 30 18.48 -11.04 16.53
N LYS A 31 18.02 -10.30 15.55
CA LYS A 31 17.09 -9.18 15.71
C LYS A 31 15.69 -9.63 15.32
N ASN A 32 14.68 -9.09 15.98
CA ASN A 32 13.28 -9.37 15.70
C ASN A 32 12.53 -8.09 15.33
N LYS A 33 11.63 -8.22 14.36
CA LYS A 33 10.66 -7.18 14.02
C LYS A 33 9.31 -7.80 13.76
N TYR A 34 8.28 -6.96 13.88
CA TYR A 34 6.89 -7.35 13.70
C TYR A 34 6.32 -6.61 12.50
N LEU A 35 5.88 -7.35 11.50
CA LEU A 35 5.10 -6.84 10.39
C LEU A 35 3.62 -6.81 10.81
N PRO A 36 2.94 -5.66 10.70
CA PRO A 36 1.51 -5.59 10.95
C PRO A 36 0.75 -6.34 9.85
N THR A 37 -0.35 -6.99 10.23
CA THR A 37 -1.27 -7.62 9.27
C THR A 37 -2.65 -6.94 9.35
N PRO A 38 -3.48 -7.02 8.30
CA PRO A 38 -4.84 -6.48 8.34
C PRO A 38 -5.77 -7.29 9.26
N TRP A 39 -5.38 -8.52 9.63
CA TRP A 39 -6.23 -9.44 10.37
C TRP A 39 -6.22 -9.19 11.87
N THR A 40 -7.42 -9.23 12.44
CA THR A 40 -7.68 -9.19 13.88
C THR A 40 -8.60 -10.34 14.24
N ILE A 41 -8.44 -10.87 15.45
CA ILE A 41 -9.21 -12.00 15.94
C ILE A 41 -9.92 -11.69 17.24
N LEU A 42 -11.07 -12.32 17.42
CA LEU A 42 -11.85 -12.22 18.65
C LEU A 42 -11.29 -13.18 19.72
N PRO A 43 -11.54 -12.91 21.01
CA PRO A 43 -11.14 -13.82 22.09
C PRO A 43 -11.72 -15.23 21.95
N SER A 44 -12.89 -15.38 21.31
CA SER A 44 -13.56 -16.66 21.08
C SER A 44 -12.88 -17.52 20.01
N GLN A 45 -12.02 -16.94 19.18
CA GLN A 45 -11.28 -17.60 18.10
C GLN A 45 -9.84 -17.93 18.51
N ILE A 46 -9.53 -17.84 19.81
CA ILE A 46 -8.20 -18.06 20.37
C ILE A 46 -8.28 -19.23 21.36
N ASP A 47 -7.40 -20.19 21.17
CA ASP A 47 -7.23 -21.29 22.13
C ASP A 47 -6.55 -20.81 23.42
N LYS A 48 -6.70 -21.59 24.49
CA LYS A 48 -6.06 -21.30 25.79
C LYS A 48 -4.54 -21.09 25.66
N GLU A 49 -3.93 -21.80 24.74
CA GLU A 49 -2.49 -21.73 24.43
C GLU A 49 -2.11 -20.49 23.61
N GLY A 50 -3.08 -19.83 22.95
CA GLY A 50 -2.84 -18.66 22.10
C GLY A 50 -2.61 -18.99 20.64
N TYR A 51 -3.14 -20.11 20.15
CA TYR A 51 -3.25 -20.40 18.73
C TYR A 51 -4.61 -19.96 18.18
N ILE A 52 -4.69 -19.78 16.87
CA ILE A 52 -5.92 -19.41 16.18
C ILE A 52 -6.75 -20.68 16.01
N THR A 53 -7.96 -20.69 16.58
CA THR A 53 -8.89 -21.84 16.47
C THR A 53 -9.64 -21.81 15.14
N ASP A 54 -9.91 -20.62 14.59
CA ASP A 54 -10.64 -20.46 13.33
C ASP A 54 -9.77 -20.86 12.13
N TYR A 55 -10.09 -22.00 11.53
CA TYR A 55 -9.34 -22.57 10.41
C TYR A 55 -9.20 -21.63 9.21
N ARG A 56 -10.20 -20.75 8.98
CA ARG A 56 -10.17 -19.84 7.83
C ARG A 56 -9.07 -18.82 8.04
N ILE A 57 -9.05 -18.21 9.23
CA ILE A 57 -8.08 -17.17 9.59
C ILE A 57 -6.69 -17.79 9.69
N ASP A 58 -6.56 -18.96 10.31
CA ASP A 58 -5.27 -19.66 10.38
C ASP A 58 -4.71 -19.97 8.98
N GLY A 59 -5.54 -20.46 8.06
CA GLY A 59 -5.15 -20.69 6.67
C GLY A 59 -4.66 -19.43 5.97
N TYR A 60 -5.41 -18.32 6.04
CA TYR A 60 -4.98 -17.06 5.43
C TYR A 60 -3.66 -16.53 6.02
N VAL A 61 -3.47 -16.65 7.33
CA VAL A 61 -2.24 -16.20 7.98
C VAL A 61 -1.06 -17.11 7.63
N TYR A 62 -1.31 -18.41 7.53
CA TYR A 62 -0.32 -19.39 7.09
C TYR A 62 0.13 -19.11 5.65
N ASP A 63 -0.80 -18.81 4.75
CA ASP A 63 -0.50 -18.45 3.36
C ASP A 63 0.33 -17.18 3.28
N MET A 64 0.00 -16.12 4.04
CA MET A 64 0.85 -14.91 4.10
C MET A 64 2.27 -15.23 4.60
N VAL A 65 2.42 -16.09 5.60
CA VAL A 65 3.74 -16.52 6.08
C VAL A 65 4.50 -17.28 5.00
N ARG A 66 3.80 -18.12 4.22
CA ARG A 66 4.36 -18.87 3.10
C ARG A 66 4.84 -17.93 1.98
N ASP A 67 4.03 -16.95 1.60
CA ASP A 67 4.37 -15.99 0.55
C ASP A 67 5.62 -15.18 0.93
N ILE A 68 5.68 -14.71 2.18
CA ILE A 68 6.86 -14.00 2.68
C ILE A 68 8.10 -14.92 2.68
N ARG A 69 7.95 -16.21 3.02
CA ARG A 69 9.07 -17.16 2.93
C ARG A 69 9.57 -17.28 1.51
N THR A 70 8.68 -17.45 0.54
CA THR A 70 9.05 -17.53 -0.88
C THR A 70 9.81 -16.28 -1.34
N LYS A 71 9.36 -15.07 -0.96
CA LYS A 71 10.10 -13.82 -1.24
C LYS A 71 11.51 -13.80 -0.66
N ILE A 72 11.69 -14.29 0.58
CA ILE A 72 13.02 -14.35 1.20
C ILE A 72 13.89 -15.42 0.54
N ASP A 73 13.29 -16.54 0.13
CA ASP A 73 14.00 -17.60 -0.58
C ASP A 73 14.50 -17.11 -1.95
N GLU A 74 13.75 -16.25 -2.63
CA GLU A 74 14.16 -15.59 -3.88
C GLU A 74 15.37 -14.66 -3.71
N LEU A 75 15.52 -13.99 -2.55
CA LEU A 75 16.74 -13.22 -2.23
C LEU A 75 17.98 -14.11 -2.10
N GLY A 76 17.80 -15.38 -1.72
CA GLY A 76 18.84 -16.38 -1.60
C GLY A 76 19.99 -15.93 -0.69
N ILE A 77 21.21 -15.91 -1.24
CA ILE A 77 22.44 -15.60 -0.47
C ILE A 77 22.44 -14.14 0.02
N ARG A 78 21.85 -13.22 -0.74
CA ARG A 78 21.82 -11.78 -0.42
C ARG A 78 21.11 -11.50 0.90
N ALA A 79 20.13 -12.33 1.26
CA ALA A 79 19.41 -12.20 2.52
C ALA A 79 20.33 -12.28 3.75
N ASN A 80 21.51 -12.90 3.65
CA ASN A 80 22.43 -13.02 4.78
C ASN A 80 23.11 -11.69 5.16
N ASP A 81 23.38 -10.84 4.18
CA ASP A 81 24.09 -9.57 4.35
C ASP A 81 23.14 -8.41 4.71
N MET A 82 21.83 -8.65 4.57
CA MET A 82 20.78 -7.67 4.84
C MET A 82 20.46 -7.56 6.33
N SER A 83 20.02 -6.37 6.74
CA SER A 83 19.42 -6.17 8.05
C SER A 83 17.95 -6.59 8.07
N VAL A 84 17.35 -6.69 9.26
CA VAL A 84 15.94 -7.06 9.38
C VAL A 84 15.04 -5.97 8.83
N GLU A 85 15.48 -4.71 8.97
CA GLU A 85 14.91 -3.53 8.33
C GLU A 85 14.83 -3.74 6.81
N ASP A 86 15.96 -4.02 6.16
CA ASP A 86 16.05 -4.14 4.70
C ASP A 86 15.18 -5.28 4.17
N ILE A 87 15.09 -6.39 4.91
CA ILE A 87 14.22 -7.53 4.56
C ILE A 87 12.75 -7.09 4.60
N ILE A 88 12.33 -6.32 5.61
CA ILE A 88 10.96 -5.82 5.70
C ILE A 88 10.66 -4.85 4.57
N ASP A 89 11.60 -3.96 4.26
CA ASP A 89 11.44 -2.98 3.18
C ASP A 89 11.33 -3.70 1.83
N TYR A 90 12.11 -4.76 1.61
CA TYR A 90 11.99 -5.62 0.43
C TYR A 90 10.61 -6.28 0.32
N ILE A 91 10.12 -6.87 1.41
CA ILE A 91 8.80 -7.52 1.44
C ILE A 91 7.69 -6.52 1.07
N ASN A 92 7.76 -5.29 1.59
CA ASN A 92 6.79 -4.23 1.33
C ASN A 92 6.88 -3.66 -0.11
N THR A 93 8.09 -3.50 -0.65
CA THR A 93 8.31 -2.88 -1.98
C THR A 93 7.69 -3.72 -3.11
N GLU A 94 7.66 -5.04 -2.99
CA GLU A 94 7.02 -5.89 -4.01
C GLU A 94 5.50 -5.85 -3.97
N GLU A 95 4.88 -5.56 -2.83
CA GLU A 95 3.43 -5.37 -2.76
C GLU A 95 2.99 -4.15 -3.58
N GLU A 96 3.75 -3.06 -3.51
CA GLU A 96 3.48 -1.85 -4.32
C GLU A 96 3.59 -2.11 -5.83
N LYS A 97 4.53 -3.00 -6.22
CA LYS A 97 4.76 -3.35 -7.63
C LYS A 97 3.60 -4.11 -8.26
N SER A 98 2.81 -4.83 -7.45
CA SER A 98 1.61 -5.54 -7.91
C SER A 98 0.40 -4.62 -8.15
N VAL A 99 0.40 -3.41 -7.57
CA VAL A 99 -0.72 -2.45 -7.67
C VAL A 99 -0.57 -1.52 -8.88
N LEU A 100 0.63 -1.39 -9.46
CA LEU A 100 0.88 -0.57 -10.64
C LEU A 100 0.73 -1.37 -11.95
N LEU A 101 -0.48 -1.85 -12.24
CA LEU A 101 -0.85 -2.15 -13.62
C LEU A 101 -1.14 -0.83 -14.34
N PRO A 102 -0.43 -0.50 -15.42
CA PRO A 102 -0.61 0.77 -16.11
C PRO A 102 -1.97 0.75 -16.82
N LEU A 103 -2.85 1.70 -16.46
CA LEU A 103 -3.93 2.17 -17.32
C LEU A 103 -3.32 2.81 -18.58
N THR A 104 -2.77 1.99 -19.48
CA THR A 104 -2.53 2.39 -20.85
C THR A 104 -3.76 2.02 -21.65
N LEU A 105 -4.77 2.89 -21.55
CA LEU A 105 -5.80 2.95 -22.58
C LEU A 105 -5.07 3.23 -23.90
N CYS A 106 -5.13 2.23 -24.77
CA CYS A 106 -4.68 2.22 -26.14
C CYS A 106 -4.88 3.58 -26.81
N ASN A 107 -3.82 4.25 -27.24
CA ASN A 107 -3.87 5.31 -28.23
C ASN A 107 -2.49 5.44 -28.89
N THR A 108 -2.30 4.78 -30.03
CA THR A 108 -1.23 5.07 -30.99
C THR A 108 -1.67 4.57 -32.38
N PRO A 109 -1.13 5.13 -33.47
CA PRO A 109 -1.77 6.20 -34.23
C PRO A 109 -2.20 5.73 -35.63
N ALA A 110 -3.39 6.10 -36.08
CA ALA A 110 -3.87 5.73 -37.41
C ALA A 110 -3.53 6.80 -38.47
N THR A 111 -2.56 6.43 -39.32
CA THR A 111 -2.44 6.72 -40.76
C THR A 111 -2.07 8.12 -41.28
N THR A 112 -0.93 8.11 -41.99
CA THR A 112 -0.32 9.13 -42.84
C THR A 112 -1.14 9.49 -44.09
N SER A 113 -1.08 10.79 -44.44
CA SER A 113 -1.18 11.41 -45.78
C SER A 113 -2.55 11.69 -46.42
N ARG A 114 -2.87 12.99 -46.54
CA ARG A 114 -2.99 13.64 -47.85
C ARG A 114 -2.97 15.17 -47.76
N ASN A 115 -2.05 15.77 -48.52
CA ASN A 115 -1.99 17.21 -48.82
C ASN A 115 -3.29 17.71 -49.47
N SER A 116 -3.75 18.93 -49.14
CA SER A 116 -3.93 20.01 -50.11
C SER A 116 -4.58 21.27 -49.51
N LYS A 117 -4.04 22.43 -49.94
CA LYS A 117 -4.69 23.74 -50.11
C LYS A 117 -5.13 24.53 -48.86
N THR A 118 -4.29 25.53 -48.57
CA THR A 118 -4.63 26.97 -48.48
C THR A 118 -6.09 27.32 -48.18
N ARG A 119 -6.34 28.02 -47.06
CA ARG A 119 -6.91 29.38 -47.04
C ARG A 119 -7.14 29.93 -45.62
N ASP A 120 -6.83 31.21 -45.52
CA ASP A 120 -7.49 32.24 -44.74
C ASP A 120 -7.19 32.42 -43.24
N ILE A 121 -6.33 33.41 -43.05
CA ILE A 121 -6.19 34.30 -41.91
C ILE A 121 -7.52 35.05 -41.72
N ALA A 122 -7.93 35.23 -40.47
CA ALA A 122 -9.02 36.10 -40.00
C ALA A 122 -10.46 35.63 -40.22
N GLU A 123 -11.08 35.13 -39.14
CA GLU A 123 -12.42 35.56 -38.68
C GLU A 123 -12.51 35.21 -37.17
N LEU A 124 -12.34 36.16 -36.24
CA LEU A 124 -13.38 37.05 -35.70
C LEU A 124 -14.49 36.22 -35.02
N ARG A 125 -14.81 36.30 -33.72
CA ARG A 125 -14.92 37.45 -32.79
C ARG A 125 -15.30 36.86 -31.42
N SER A 126 -14.60 37.18 -30.33
CA SER A 126 -15.01 38.13 -29.27
C SER A 126 -16.19 37.71 -28.38
N ILE A 127 -16.13 38.10 -27.09
CA ILE A 127 -17.16 38.04 -26.02
C ILE A 127 -16.97 36.73 -25.20
N ILE A 128 -16.42 36.71 -23.98
CA ILE A 128 -16.63 37.60 -22.83
C ILE A 128 -15.34 37.62 -21.97
N THR A 129 -14.68 38.78 -21.92
CA THR A 129 -13.89 39.20 -20.76
C THR A 129 -14.86 39.93 -19.83
N VAL A 130 -15.03 39.48 -18.59
CA VAL A 130 -15.65 40.31 -17.53
C VAL A 130 -14.54 40.81 -16.60
N PRO A 131 -14.50 42.12 -16.32
CA PRO A 131 -13.40 42.75 -15.62
C PRO A 131 -13.47 42.54 -14.11
N SER A 132 -12.30 42.59 -13.48
CA SER A 132 -12.16 42.80 -12.05
C SER A 132 -12.71 44.17 -11.65
N THR A 133 -13.40 44.23 -10.51
CA THR A 133 -13.56 45.47 -9.75
C THR A 133 -13.11 45.22 -8.32
N HIS A 134 -11.95 45.77 -8.01
CA HIS A 134 -11.54 46.11 -6.65
C HIS A 134 -12.52 47.10 -6.02
N SER A 135 -12.75 46.95 -4.71
CA SER A 135 -12.88 47.97 -3.65
C SER A 135 -13.89 47.46 -2.62
N SER A 136 -13.87 47.74 -1.32
CA SER A 136 -12.91 48.28 -0.34
C SER A 136 -13.69 48.29 0.99
N SER A 137 -12.94 48.38 2.10
CA SER A 137 -13.34 48.95 3.41
C SER A 137 -14.32 48.19 4.34
N SER A 138 -13.76 47.49 5.33
CA SER A 138 -13.78 47.74 6.81
C SER A 138 -15.12 47.93 7.59
N PRO A 139 -15.14 48.03 8.94
CA PRO A 139 -14.93 46.95 9.92
C PRO A 139 -15.99 46.94 11.07
N ASN A 140 -15.96 45.89 11.91
CA ASN A 140 -16.18 45.90 13.37
C ASN A 140 -17.53 46.36 13.97
N VAL A 141 -18.28 45.46 14.63
CA VAL A 141 -19.00 45.76 15.89
C VAL A 141 -19.04 44.50 16.78
N ARG A 142 -18.31 44.55 17.90
CA ARG A 142 -18.57 43.75 19.10
C ARG A 142 -19.82 44.28 19.82
N ARG A 143 -20.68 43.38 20.29
CA ARG A 143 -21.44 43.53 21.53
C ARG A 143 -21.54 42.17 22.20
#